data_AF-A0A660QW58-F1
#
_entry.id   AF-A0A660QW58-F1
#
_cell.length_a   1.000
_cell.length_b   1.000
_cell.length_c   1.000
_cell.angle_alpha   90.00
_cell.angle_beta   90.00
_cell.angle_gamma   90.00
#
_symmetry.space_group_name_H-M   'P 1'
#
loop_
_entity.id
_entity.type
_entity.pdbx_description
1 polymer ?
#
loop_
_entity_poly.entity_id
_entity_poly.type
_entity_poly.pdbx_seq_one_letter_code
_entity_poly.pdbx_strand_id
1 'polypeptide(L)'
;MAYKYKCLECGKITFSAASLEHQKNKRCEKCGGVVVQIYPPLKLGKILLQLDMINEGTLNEVLAMQRRMMTRAVLGKILLKLNLINAQDLEKALQIQKQMISGSFQ
;
A
#
# COMPACT_ATOMS: atom_id res chain seq x y z
N MET A 1 -0.13 10.05 16.52
CA MET A 1 -1.13 9.30 15.71
C MET A 1 -0.91 7.81 15.95
N ALA A 2 -1.96 7.06 16.27
CA ALA A 2 -1.85 5.61 16.43
C ALA A 2 -1.91 4.93 15.06
N TYR A 3 -0.81 4.30 14.66
CA TYR A 3 -0.72 3.47 13.47
C TYR A 3 -1.26 2.08 13.80
N LYS A 4 -2.01 1.49 12.86
CA LYS A 4 -2.58 0.16 13.01
C LYS A 4 -1.93 -0.76 11.98
N TYR A 5 -1.47 -1.92 12.41
CA TYR A 5 -0.83 -2.93 11.58
C TYR A 5 -1.58 -4.24 11.68
N LYS A 6 -1.55 -5.04 10.62
CA LYS A 6 -2.16 -6.36 10.56
C LYS A 6 -1.15 -7.36 9.97
N CYS A 7 -1.04 -8.52 10.59
CA CYS A 7 -0.28 -9.62 10.01
C CYS A 7 -1.10 -10.31 8.90
N LEU A 8 -0.47 -10.56 7.75
CA LEU A 8 -1.10 -11.27 6.64
C LEU A 8 -1.26 -12.77 6.91
N GLU A 9 -0.43 -13.36 7.77
CA GLU A 9 -0.45 -14.80 8.06
C GLU A 9 -1.39 -15.16 9.23
N CYS A 10 -1.30 -14.46 10.37
CA CYS A 10 -2.11 -14.80 11.55
C CYS A 10 -3.26 -13.84 11.83
N GLY A 11 -3.40 -12.75 11.06
CA GLY A 11 -4.45 -11.75 11.25
C GLY A 11 -4.31 -10.87 12.50
N LYS A 12 -3.27 -11.04 13.34
CA LYS A 12 -3.05 -10.21 14.54
C LYS A 12 -2.97 -8.74 14.16
N ILE A 13 -3.76 -7.91 14.86
CA ILE A 13 -3.72 -6.46 14.73
C ILE A 13 -2.87 -5.88 15.86
N THR A 14 -1.91 -5.03 15.53
CA THR A 14 -1.10 -4.30 16.51
C THR A 14 -1.24 -2.79 16.30
N PHE A 15 -1.08 -2.04 17.39
CA PHE A 15 -1.13 -0.58 17.39
C PHE A 15 0.25 -0.07 17.79
N SER A 16 0.78 0.91 17.06
CA SER A 16 2.08 1.52 17.41
C SER A 16 2.03 3.03 17.21
N ALA A 17 2.74 3.76 18.06
CA ALA A 17 2.86 5.21 17.97
C ALA A 17 3.88 5.66 16.89
N ALA A 18 4.75 4.75 16.46
CA ALA A 18 5.77 4.98 15.43
C ALA A 18 5.32 4.39 14.08
N SER A 19 5.56 5.11 12.98
CA SER A 19 5.35 4.63 11.61
C SER A 19 6.26 3.43 11.30
N LEU A 20 5.89 2.63 10.29
CA LEU A 20 6.65 1.46 9.81
C LEU A 20 8.11 1.79 9.46
N GLU A 21 8.38 3.05 9.09
CA GLU A 21 9.72 3.60 8.81
C GLU A 21 10.67 3.53 10.02
N HIS A 22 10.16 3.50 11.26
CA HIS A 22 10.97 3.47 12.49
C HIS A 22 10.88 2.14 13.26
N GLN A 23 10.14 1.15 12.75
CA GLN A 23 9.94 -0.12 13.43
C GLN A 23 11.00 -1.14 12.97
N LYS A 24 11.97 -1.42 13.86
CA LYS A 24 13.10 -2.34 13.60
C LYS A 24 12.69 -3.76 13.19
N ASN A 25 11.47 -4.20 13.52
CA ASN A 25 10.95 -5.53 13.18
C ASN A 25 9.63 -5.44 12.41
N LYS A 26 9.70 -5.60 11.08
CA LYS A 26 8.54 -5.72 10.16
C LYS A 26 7.85 -7.09 10.22
N ARG A 27 8.02 -7.82 11.31
CA ARG A 27 7.53 -9.19 11.48
C ARG A 27 6.57 -9.26 12.65
N CYS A 28 5.58 -10.12 12.53
CA CYS A 28 4.59 -10.36 13.56
C CYS A 28 5.26 -11.00 14.78
N GLU A 29 5.07 -10.41 15.95
CA GLU A 29 5.57 -10.96 17.23
C GLU A 29 4.97 -12.34 17.57
N LYS A 30 3.85 -12.71 16.93
CA LYS A 30 3.13 -13.96 17.20
C LYS A 30 3.52 -15.10 16.28
N CYS A 31 3.72 -14.84 14.98
CA CYS A 31 3.97 -15.89 13.99
C CYS A 31 5.20 -15.64 13.12
N GLY A 32 5.93 -14.55 13.33
CA GLY A 32 7.06 -14.16 12.47
C GLY A 32 6.66 -13.64 11.08
N GLY A 33 5.37 -13.67 10.77
CA GLY A 33 4.85 -13.33 9.45
C GLY A 33 4.86 -11.85 9.10
N VAL A 34 4.70 -11.53 7.82
CA VAL A 34 4.77 -10.15 7.34
C VAL A 34 3.62 -9.32 7.92
N VAL A 35 3.95 -8.17 8.53
CA VAL A 35 2.95 -7.19 9.00
C VAL A 35 2.85 -6.03 8.02
N VAL A 36 1.62 -5.66 7.69
CA VAL A 36 1.31 -4.52 6.84
C VAL A 36 0.55 -3.47 7.64
N GLN A 37 0.83 -2.20 7.39
CA GLN A 37 0.05 -1.11 7.97
C GLN A 37 -1.35 -1.10 7.33
N ILE A 38 -2.38 -0.88 8.15
CA ILE A 38 -3.79 -0.79 7.74
C ILE A 38 -4.42 0.57 8.09
N TYR A 39 -3.81 1.33 9.02
CA TYR A 39 -4.25 2.69 9.34
C TYR A 39 -3.06 3.64 9.57
N PRO A 40 -3.11 4.89 9.06
CA PRO A 40 -4.08 5.42 8.09
C PRO A 40 -4.11 4.59 6.80
N PRO A 41 -5.24 4.58 6.07
CA PRO A 41 -5.39 3.75 4.88
C PRO A 41 -4.29 4.06 3.88
N LEU A 42 -3.56 3.03 3.45
CA LEU A 42 -2.48 3.23 2.50
C LEU A 42 -3.06 3.71 1.17
N LYS A 43 -2.40 4.74 0.62
CA LYS A 43 -2.65 5.15 -0.75
C LYS A 43 -2.18 4.04 -1.69
N LEU A 44 -2.84 3.90 -2.84
CA LEU A 44 -2.54 2.88 -3.85
C LEU A 44 -1.04 2.83 -4.20
N GLY A 45 -0.40 4.00 -4.33
CA GLY A 45 1.04 4.09 -4.58
C GLY A 45 1.91 3.41 -3.52
N LYS A 46 1.58 3.54 -2.23
CA LYS A 46 2.32 2.85 -1.16
C LYS A 46 2.08 1.35 -1.17
N ILE A 47 0.88 0.90 -1.55
CA ILE A 47 0.58 -0.54 -1.67
C ILE A 47 1.42 -1.13 -2.80
N LEU A 48 1.48 -0.47 -3.94
CA LEU A 48 2.30 -0.91 -5.08
C LEU A 48 3.79 -0.97 -4.73
N LEU A 49 4.31 -0.02 -3.93
CA LEU A 49 5.68 -0.07 -3.40
C LEU A 49 5.90 -1.27 -2.47
N GLN A 50 4.96 -1.55 -1.57
CA GLN A 50 5.07 -2.67 -0.63
C GLN A 50 4.99 -4.04 -1.32
N LEU A 51 4.33 -4.10 -2.48
CA LEU A 51 4.22 -5.29 -3.31
C LEU A 51 5.39 -5.44 -4.29
N ASP A 52 6.40 -4.56 -4.24
CA ASP A 52 7.55 -4.53 -5.17
C ASP A 52 7.14 -4.38 -6.65
N MET A 53 5.93 -3.87 -6.92
CA MET A 53 5.41 -3.68 -8.28
C MET A 53 5.95 -2.41 -8.95
N ILE A 54 6.30 -1.41 -8.12
CA ILE A 54 6.92 -0.16 -8.55
C ILE A 54 8.00 0.22 -7.53
N ASN A 55 8.92 1.09 -7.93
CA ASN A 55 9.92 1.69 -7.04
C ASN A 55 9.53 3.11 -6.63
N GLU A 56 10.19 3.64 -5.58
CA GLU A 56 9.92 4.99 -5.07
C GLU A 56 10.13 6.07 -6.13
N GLY A 57 11.17 5.92 -6.98
CA GLY A 57 11.42 6.81 -8.10
C GLY A 57 10.25 6.85 -9.09
N THR A 58 9.79 5.66 -9.51
CA THR A 58 8.63 5.50 -10.40
C THR A 58 7.37 6.13 -9.81
N LEU A 59 7.09 5.88 -8.52
CA LEU A 59 5.93 6.46 -7.86
C LEU A 59 6.01 8.00 -7.84
N ASN A 60 7.18 8.56 -7.54
CA ASN A 60 7.37 10.00 -7.47
C ASN A 60 7.22 10.66 -8.84
N GLU A 61 7.76 10.06 -9.90
CA GLU A 61 7.56 10.54 -11.28
C GLU A 61 6.08 10.56 -11.66
N VAL A 62 5.35 9.46 -11.41
CA VAL A 62 3.92 9.37 -11.73
C VAL A 62 3.11 10.38 -10.93
N LEU A 63 3.43 10.61 -9.65
CA LEU A 63 2.79 11.64 -8.82
C LEU A 63 3.11 13.06 -9.29
N ALA A 64 4.33 13.31 -9.77
CA ALA A 64 4.69 14.59 -10.36
C ALA A 64 3.92 14.84 -11.66
N MET A 65 3.79 13.82 -12.52
CA MET A 65 2.96 13.88 -13.72
C MET A 65 1.48 14.11 -13.38
N GLN A 66 0.93 13.36 -12.42
CA GLN A 66 -0.47 13.52 -11.99
C GLN A 66 -0.75 14.94 -11.47
N ARG A 67 0.18 15.54 -10.71
CA ARG A 67 0.05 16.93 -10.24
C ARG A 67 0.10 17.97 -11.37
N ARG A 68 0.87 17.68 -12.42
CA ARG A 68 0.95 18.54 -13.62
C ARG A 68 -0.27 18.38 -14.53
N MET A 69 -0.94 17.22 -14.50
CA MET A 69 -2.18 17.02 -15.22
C MET A 69 -3.32 17.80 -14.54
N MET A 70 -3.94 18.71 -15.30
CA MET A 70 -5.08 19.50 -14.83
C MET A 70 -6.36 18.66 -14.66
N THR A 71 -6.36 17.44 -15.18
CA THR A 71 -7.43 16.46 -15.06
C THR A 71 -7.24 15.63 -13.78
N ARG A 72 -8.36 15.24 -13.13
CA ARG A 72 -8.37 14.25 -12.02
C ARG A 72 -8.01 12.84 -12.52
N ALA A 73 -6.83 12.69 -13.11
CA ALA A 73 -6.34 11.43 -13.62
C ALA A 73 -6.07 10.47 -12.46
N VAL A 74 -6.62 9.26 -12.54
CA VAL A 74 -6.45 8.23 -11.52
C VAL A 74 -5.06 7.63 -11.65
N LEU A 75 -4.29 7.59 -10.55
CA LEU A 75 -2.90 7.11 -10.53
C LEU A 75 -2.75 5.74 -11.22
N GLY A 76 -3.65 4.80 -10.94
CA GLY A 76 -3.65 3.47 -11.57
C GLY A 76 -3.78 3.49 -13.08
N LYS A 77 -4.57 4.42 -13.65
CA LYS A 77 -4.67 4.57 -15.12
C LYS A 77 -3.38 5.12 -15.71
N ILE A 78 -2.70 6.02 -15.01
CA ILE A 78 -1.41 6.57 -15.46
C ILE A 78 -0.37 5.45 -15.48
N LEU A 79 -0.30 4.65 -14.41
CA LEU A 79 0.61 3.51 -14.30
C LEU A 79 0.41 2.48 -15.42
N LEU A 80 -0.85 2.14 -15.74
CA LEU A 80 -1.18 1.26 -16.86
C LEU A 80 -0.78 1.87 -18.22
N LYS A 81 -1.07 3.16 -18.43
CA LYS A 81 -0.73 3.85 -19.67
C LYS A 81 0.78 3.92 -19.91
N LEU A 82 1.56 4.06 -18.84
CA LEU A 82 3.01 4.08 -18.89
C LEU A 82 3.62 2.67 -18.92
N ASN A 83 2.80 1.60 -18.97
CA ASN A 83 3.22 0.21 -18.93
C ASN A 83 4.10 -0.13 -17.71
N LEU A 84 3.94 0.62 -16.60
CA LEU A 84 4.71 0.44 -15.37
C LEU A 84 4.16 -0.70 -14.51
N ILE A 85 2.87 -1.01 -14.67
CA ILE A 85 2.19 -2.14 -14.03
C ILE A 85 1.22 -2.75 -15.04
N ASN A 86 0.82 -4.00 -14.82
CA ASN A 86 -0.25 -4.62 -15.59
C ASN A 86 -1.62 -4.49 -14.89
N ALA A 87 -2.70 -4.82 -15.61
CA ALA A 87 -4.06 -4.80 -15.05
C ALA A 87 -4.19 -5.73 -13.83
N GLN A 88 -3.54 -6.90 -13.88
CA GLN A 88 -3.51 -7.87 -12.77
C GLN A 88 -2.85 -7.29 -11.51
N ASP A 89 -1.75 -6.55 -11.67
CA ASP A 89 -1.02 -5.93 -10.57
C ASP A 89 -1.85 -4.82 -9.92
N LEU A 90 -2.48 -3.99 -10.77
CA LEU A 90 -3.38 -2.94 -10.31
C LEU A 90 -4.59 -3.52 -9.55
N GLU A 91 -5.18 -4.60 -10.05
CA GLU A 91 -6.33 -5.26 -9.43
C GLU A 91 -5.97 -5.80 -8.04
N LYS A 92 -4.84 -6.51 -7.91
CA LYS A 92 -4.33 -6.99 -6.61
C LYS A 92 -4.14 -5.84 -5.62
N ALA A 93 -3.49 -4.76 -6.06
CA ALA A 93 -3.25 -3.60 -5.20
C ALA A 93 -4.56 -2.92 -4.76
N LEU A 94 -5.54 -2.80 -5.66
CA LEU A 94 -6.87 -2.27 -5.36
C LEU A 94 -7.65 -3.16 -4.41
N GLN A 95 -7.58 -4.48 -4.58
CA GLN A 95 -8.21 -5.44 -3.68
C GLN A 95 -7.66 -5.29 -2.25
N ILE A 96 -6.34 -5.22 -2.10
CA ILE A 96 -5.68 -4.98 -0.81
C ILE A 96 -6.12 -3.64 -0.22
N GLN A 97 -6.16 -2.58 -1.03
CA GLN A 97 -6.63 -1.26 -0.58
C GLN A 97 -8.08 -1.32 -0.06
N LYS A 98 -8.96 -2.00 -0.80
CA LYS A 98 -10.38 -2.15 -0.44
C LYS A 98 -10.53 -2.98 0.84
N GLN A 99 -9.77 -4.05 1.01
CA GLN A 99 -9.78 -4.85 2.24
C GLN A 99 -9.35 -4.04 3.47
N MET A 100 -8.39 -3.12 3.32
CA MET A 100 -7.96 -2.23 4.40
C MET A 100 -9.03 -1.20 4.79
N ILE A 101 -9.80 -0.69 3.80
CA ILE A 101 -10.85 0.31 4.03
C ILE A 101 -12.14 -0.33 4.56
N SER A 102 -12.55 -1.45 3.97
CA SER A 102 -13.85 -2.07 4.25
C SER A 102 -13.87 -2.92 5.52
N GLY A 103 -12.71 -3.31 6.08
CA GLY A 103 -12.65 -4.10 7.31
C GLY A 103 -13.28 -5.50 7.24
N SER A 104 -13.95 -5.84 6.13
CA SER A 104 -14.54 -7.13 5.83
C SER A 104 -13.47 -8.05 5.28
N PHE A 105 -12.89 -8.82 6.19
CA PHE A 105 -12.21 -10.06 5.88
C PHE A 105 -13.23 -11.17 6.11
N GLN A 106 -13.55 -11.92 5.05
CA GLN A 106 -14.20 -13.22 5.17
C GLN A 106 -13.15 -14.31 5.08
#